data_AF-A0A136LQ32-F1
#
_entry.id   AF-A0A136LQ32-F1
#
_cell.length_a   1.000
_cell.length_b   1.000
_cell.length_c   1.000
_cell.angle_alpha   90.00
_cell.angle_beta   90.00
_cell.angle_gamma   90.00
#
_symmetry.space_group_name_H-M   'P 1'
#
loop_
_entity.id
_entity.type
_entity.pdbx_description
1 polymer ?
#
loop_
_entity_poly.entity_id
_entity_poly.type
_entity_poly.pdbx_seq_one_letter_code
_entity_poly.pdbx_strand_id
1 'polypeptide(L)' 'MRILNVSISELELDKFGIKKDKISFSEFLELVSQELMKQNLNKTVELAEKYGLSKMTMDEISKEVKAVRKHAKNRY' A
#
# COMPACT_ATOMS: atom_id res chain seq x y z
N MET A 1 -19.79 -23.93 13.32
CA MET A 1 -19.65 -22.72 12.49
C MET A 1 -20.68 -21.70 12.91
N ARG A 2 -20.33 -20.42 12.92
CA ARG A 2 -21.27 -19.31 13.11
C ARG A 2 -21.27 -18.47 11.85
N ILE A 3 -22.44 -17.99 11.45
CA ILE A 3 -22.62 -17.16 10.25
C ILE A 3 -22.71 -15.70 10.71
N LEU A 4 -21.87 -14.84 10.15
CA LEU A 4 -21.94 -13.39 10.32
C LEU A 4 -22.49 -12.80 9.03
N ASN A 5 -23.65 -12.13 9.11
CA ASN A 5 -24.23 -11.41 7.99
C ASN A 5 -23.77 -9.96 8.05
N VAL A 6 -23.24 -9.45 6.94
CA VAL A 6 -22.78 -8.07 6.81
C VAL A 6 -23.54 -7.45 5.64
N SER A 7 -24.19 -6.31 5.89
CA SER A 7 -24.80 -5.52 4.82
C SER A 7 -23.71 -4.70 4.15
N ILE A 8 -23.61 -4.82 2.83
CA ILE A 8 -22.62 -4.13 2.01
C ILE A 8 -23.34 -3.46 0.83
N SER A 9 -22.86 -2.30 0.39
CA SER A 9 -23.43 -1.64 -0.79
C SER A 9 -22.94 -2.28 -2.09
N GLU A 10 -23.69 -2.10 -3.19
CA GLU A 10 -23.27 -2.58 -4.52
C GLU A 10 -21.94 -1.97 -4.97
N LEU A 11 -21.71 -0.69 -4.66
CA LEU A 11 -20.45 0.00 -4.98
C LEU A 11 -19.25 -0.62 -4.25
N GLU A 12 -19.44 -1.01 -3.00
CA GLU A 12 -18.40 -1.69 -2.23
C GLU A 12 -18.17 -3.11 -2.76
N LEU A 13 -19.23 -3.87 -3.07
CA LEU A 13 -19.13 -5.19 -3.70
C LEU A 13 -18.29 -5.16 -4.98
N ASP A 14 -18.57 -4.19 -5.86
CA ASP A 14 -17.82 -3.99 -7.10
C ASP A 14 -16.37 -3.60 -6.83
N LYS A 15 -16.13 -2.69 -5.86
CA LYS A 15 -14.79 -2.24 -5.49
C LYS A 15 -13.94 -3.37 -4.93
N PHE A 16 -14.52 -4.25 -4.11
CA PHE A 16 -13.85 -5.42 -3.55
C PHE A 16 -13.85 -6.63 -4.51
N GLY A 17 -14.54 -6.55 -5.66
CA GLY A 17 -14.62 -7.63 -6.63
C GLY A 17 -15.34 -8.88 -6.12
N ILE A 18 -16.22 -8.73 -5.13
CA ILE A 18 -16.94 -9.84 -4.52
C ILE A 18 -18.10 -10.22 -5.46
N LYS A 19 -17.91 -11.30 -6.22
CA LYS A 19 -18.91 -11.82 -7.19
C LYS A 19 -19.74 -12.99 -6.66
N LYS A 20 -19.56 -13.37 -5.39
CA LYS A 20 -20.19 -14.54 -4.77
C LYS A 20 -21.05 -14.11 -3.59
N ASP A 21 -22.25 -14.67 -3.50
CA ASP A 21 -23.17 -14.43 -2.37
C ASP A 21 -22.66 -15.01 -1.04
N LYS A 22 -21.70 -15.95 -1.10
CA LYS A 22 -21.06 -16.56 0.06
C LYS A 22 -19.56 -16.62 -0.16
N ILE A 23 -18.83 -16.10 0.82
CA ILE A 23 -17.38 -16.20 0.94
C ILE A 23 -17.04 -16.76 2.31
N SER A 24 -15.93 -17.48 2.40
CA SER A 24 -15.38 -17.89 3.70
C SER A 24 -14.79 -16.68 4.42
N PHE A 25 -14.68 -16.77 5.76
CA PHE A 25 -14.05 -15.72 6.54
C PHE A 25 -12.57 -15.49 6.14
N SER A 26 -11.88 -16.56 5.74
CA SER A 26 -10.50 -16.49 5.23
C SER A 26 -10.42 -15.70 3.93
N GLU A 27 -11.28 -15.98 2.95
CA GLU A 27 -11.34 -15.21 1.69
C GLU A 27 -11.69 -13.73 1.96
N PHE A 28 -12.60 -13.46 2.90
CA PHE A 28 -12.92 -12.09 3.29
C PHE A 28 -11.70 -11.36 3.88
N LEU A 29 -10.95 -12.01 4.77
CA LEU A 29 -9.73 -11.43 5.34
C LEU A 29 -8.67 -11.13 4.27
N GLU A 30 -8.52 -12.00 3.28
CA GLU A 30 -7.60 -11.76 2.15
C GLU A 30 -8.02 -10.54 1.34
N LEU A 31 -9.31 -10.42 1.00
CA LEU A 31 -9.83 -9.26 0.27
C LEU A 31 -9.61 -7.94 1.02
N VAL A 32 -9.89 -7.91 2.33
CA VAL A 32 -9.65 -6.73 3.17
C VAL A 32 -8.16 -6.39 3.22
N SER A 33 -7.30 -7.42 3.34
CA SER A 33 -5.84 -7.22 3.37
C SER A 33 -5.32 -6.64 2.05
N GLN A 34 -5.82 -7.13 0.92
CA GLN A 34 -5.46 -6.60 -0.40
C GLN A 34 -5.90 -5.15 -0.60
N GLU A 35 -7.10 -4.78 -0.14
CA GLU A 35 -7.55 -3.39 -0.22
C GLU A 35 -6.69 -2.46 0.65
N LEU A 36 -6.32 -2.87 1.87
CA LEU A 36 -5.41 -2.11 2.72
C LEU A 36 -4.03 -1.93 2.06
N MET A 37 -3.52 -2.97 1.41
CA MET A 37 -2.27 -2.88 0.64
C MET A 37 -2.40 -1.87 -0.50
N LYS A 38 -3.49 -1.90 -1.26
CA LYS A 38 -3.75 -0.97 -2.36
C LYS A 38 -3.84 0.48 -1.87
N GLN A 39 -4.52 0.73 -0.76
CA GLN A 39 -4.60 2.05 -0.13
C GLN A 39 -3.22 2.56 0.31
N ASN A 40 -2.43 1.70 0.94
CA ASN A 40 -1.07 2.07 1.37
C ASN A 40 -0.14 2.33 0.19
N LEU A 41 -0.26 1.55 -0.88
CA LEU A 41 0.50 1.78 -2.11
C LEU A 41 0.16 3.14 -2.71
N ASN A 42 -1.13 3.46 -2.86
CA ASN A 42 -1.57 4.76 -3.39
C ASN A 42 -1.03 5.92 -2.55
N LYS A 43 -1.13 5.84 -1.23
CA LYS A 43 -0.55 6.85 -0.32
C LYS A 43 0.96 6.99 -0.51
N THR A 44 1.67 5.89 -0.72
CA THR A 44 3.13 5.91 -0.93
C THR A 44 3.48 6.61 -2.25
N VAL A 45 2.71 6.34 -3.31
CA VAL A 45 2.86 7.02 -4.61
C VAL A 45 2.58 8.51 -4.48
N GLU A 46 1.47 8.90 -3.84
CA GLU A 46 1.13 10.31 -3.59
C GLU A 46 2.23 11.04 -2.82
N LEU A 47 2.81 10.40 -1.79
CA LEU A 47 3.93 10.95 -1.05
C LEU A 47 5.17 11.09 -1.94
N ALA A 48 5.50 10.07 -2.75
CA ALA A 48 6.63 10.11 -3.67
C ALA A 48 6.47 11.22 -4.75
N GLU A 49 5.25 11.49 -5.21
CA GLU A 49 4.95 12.62 -6.08
C GLU A 49 5.09 13.95 -5.37
N LYS A 50 4.47 14.09 -4.19
CA LYS A 50 4.49 15.31 -3.39
C LYS A 50 5.89 15.76 -3.03
N TYR A 51 6.77 14.84 -2.65
CA TYR A 51 8.16 15.13 -2.29
C TYR A 51 9.12 15.10 -3.48
N GLY A 52 8.61 14.91 -4.71
CA GLY A 52 9.43 14.88 -5.93
C GLY A 52 10.33 13.64 -6.06
N LEU A 53 10.23 12.67 -5.14
CA LEU A 53 10.98 11.41 -5.17
C LEU A 53 10.68 10.61 -6.43
N SER A 54 9.44 10.69 -6.93
CA SER A 54 9.01 10.06 -8.19
C SER A 54 9.78 10.52 -9.43
N LYS A 55 10.38 11.72 -9.39
CA LYS A 55 11.13 12.32 -10.51
C LYS A 55 12.64 12.19 -10.35
N MET A 56 13.10 11.68 -9.20
CA MET A 56 14.52 11.63 -8.86
C MET A 56 15.20 10.50 -9.64
N THR A 57 16.32 10.83 -10.28
CA THR A 57 17.14 9.85 -10.99
C THR A 57 18.01 9.06 -10.03
N MET A 58 18.43 7.86 -10.42
CA MET A 58 19.32 7.02 -9.61
C MET A 58 20.66 7.70 -9.27
N ASP A 59 21.14 8.59 -10.13
CA ASP A 59 22.36 9.36 -9.91
C ASP A 59 22.19 10.43 -8.82
N GLU A 60 21.03 11.09 -8.78
CA GLU A 60 20.67 12.06 -7.74
C GLU A 60 20.51 11.37 -6.38
N ILE A 61 19.80 10.24 -6.35
CA ILE A 61 19.67 9.39 -5.15
C ILE A 61 21.06 8.99 -4.64
N SER A 62 21.93 8.52 -5.54
CA SER A 62 23.28 8.09 -5.18
C SER A 62 24.15 9.23 -4.63
N LYS A 63 23.98 10.46 -5.14
CA LYS A 63 24.66 11.64 -4.61
C LYS A 63 24.16 12.00 -3.22
N GLU A 64 22.86 11.99 -2.99
CA GLU A 64 22.25 12.29 -1.70
C GLU A 64 22.68 11.28 -0.62
N VAL A 65 22.60 9.99 -0.92
CA VAL A 65 23.05 8.93 0.00
C VAL A 65 24.54 9.06 0.33
N LYS A 66 25.40 9.33 -0.68
CA LYS A 66 26.83 9.53 -0.46
C LYS A 66 27.12 10.79 0.37
N ALA A 67 26.37 11.87 0.18
CA ALA A 67 26.50 13.09 0.96
C ALA A 67 26.14 12.84 2.44
N VAL A 68 24.99 12.22 2.72
CA VAL A 68 24.58 11.87 4.09
C VAL A 68 25.59 10.91 4.74
N ARG A 69 26.05 9.88 4.02
CA ARG A 69 27.05 8.93 4.54
C ARG A 69 28.43 9.55 4.79
N LYS A 70 28.83 10.59 4.05
CA LYS A 70 30.07 11.34 4.32
C LYS A 70 30.01 12.12 5.64
N HIS A 71 28.81 12.50 6.09
CA HIS A 71 28.58 13.22 7.34
C HIS A 71 28.12 12.30 8.50
N ALA A 72 27.98 11.00 8.27
CA ALA A 72 27.63 10.04 9.31
C ALA A 72 28.84 9.80 10.25
N LYS A 73 28.65 10.07 11.55
CA LYS A 73 29.70 10.02 12.59
C LYS A 73 30.26 8.63 12.90
N ASN A 74 29.76 7.55 12.31
CA ASN A 74 30.24 6.19 12.56
C ASN A 74 30.99 5.64 11.33
N ARG A 75 32.28 5.98 11.23
CA ARG A 75 33.25 5.18 10.47
C ARG A 75 34.00 4.32 11.49
N TYR A 76 33.72 3.02 11.48
CA TYR A 76 34.69 2.02 11.94
C TYR A 76 35.72 1.81 10.84
#